data_AF-T1GZT1-F1
#
_entry.id   AF-T1GZT1-F1
#
_cell.length_a   1.000
_cell.length_b   1.000
_cell.length_c   1.000
_cell.angle_alpha   90.00
_cell.angle_beta   90.00
_cell.angle_gamma   90.00
#
_symmetry.space_group_name_H-M   'P 1'
#
loop_
_entity.id
_entity.type
_entity.pdbx_description
1 polymer ?
#
loop_
_entity_poly.entity_id
_entity_poly.type
_entity_poly.pdbx_seq_one_letter_code
_entity_poly.pdbx_strand_id
1 'polypeptide(L)'
;MGDANEVMNMLLQNQIEGGLPDDDPQTTYLITAWARICKILGKQFEQYLPLVMGPVMRTAQMKPEVALLDNDEVQDIEDDVDWSFINLGEQQNFAIRTAGMEDKASACEMLVCYARELKEGFAEYSEESIESLGPNCLSEESMKQILEIITKYMVEHFERADKRSLARHEEDYDDGVEEALAEEDDTDIYLLSKVADIIHALFLTNKVNFLPFFDQVSMHFIKLLDASRT
;
A
#
# COMPACT_ATOMS: atom_id res chain seq x y z
N MET A 1 19.71 -21.57 6.06
CA MET A 1 18.96 -20.58 5.26
C MET A 1 17.96 -21.25 4.29
N GLY A 2 18.02 -22.57 4.05
CA GLY A 2 16.96 -23.30 3.32
C GLY A 2 15.64 -23.43 4.10
N ASP A 3 15.72 -23.51 5.43
CA ASP A 3 14.59 -23.84 6.30
C ASP A 3 13.43 -22.82 6.21
N ALA A 4 13.73 -21.53 6.06
CA ALA A 4 12.68 -20.49 5.99
C ALA A 4 11.90 -20.53 4.67
N ASN A 5 12.57 -20.83 3.54
CA ASN A 5 11.92 -20.98 2.24
C ASN A 5 11.09 -22.27 2.20
N GLU A 6 11.60 -23.36 2.78
CA GLU A 6 10.85 -24.62 2.89
C GLU A 6 9.58 -24.45 3.75
N VAL A 7 9.69 -23.79 4.90
CA VAL A 7 8.54 -23.48 5.75
C VAL A 7 7.54 -22.59 5.01
N MET A 8 8.00 -21.57 4.28
CA MET A 8 7.11 -20.71 3.50
C MET A 8 6.32 -21.50 2.46
N ASN A 9 7.00 -22.37 1.71
CA ASN A 9 6.36 -23.21 0.70
C ASN A 9 5.32 -24.17 1.31
N MET A 10 5.60 -24.74 2.49
CA MET A 10 4.62 -25.58 3.20
C MET A 10 3.39 -24.79 3.64
N LEU A 11 3.56 -23.55 4.13
CA LEU A 11 2.44 -22.69 4.51
C LEU A 11 1.58 -22.32 3.30
N LEU A 12 2.21 -21.97 2.18
CA LEU A 12 1.51 -21.63 0.93
C LEU A 12 0.76 -22.82 0.33
N GLN A 13 1.36 -24.02 0.35
CA GLN A 13 0.67 -25.24 -0.09
C GLN A 13 -0.58 -25.52 0.73
N ASN A 14 -0.51 -25.42 2.06
CA ASN A 14 -1.68 -25.61 2.93
C ASN A 14 -2.79 -24.59 2.63
N GLN A 15 -2.44 -23.35 2.30
CA GLN A 15 -3.42 -22.34 1.94
C GLN A 15 -4.12 -22.66 0.60
N ILE A 16 -3.35 -23.05 -0.42
CA ILE A 16 -3.87 -23.35 -1.77
C ILE A 16 -4.71 -24.63 -1.76
N GLU A 17 -4.24 -25.69 -1.08
CA GLU A 17 -4.94 -26.96 -0.99
C GLU A 17 -6.14 -26.92 -0.05
N GLY A 18 -6.07 -26.09 0.99
CA GLY A 18 -7.13 -25.95 1.99
C GLY A 18 -8.37 -25.23 1.46
N GLY A 19 -8.26 -24.42 0.40
CA GLY A 19 -9.37 -23.62 -0.12
C GLY A 19 -10.05 -22.80 0.97
N LEU A 20 -9.24 -22.27 1.90
CA LEU A 20 -9.73 -21.66 3.14
C LEU A 20 -10.69 -20.52 2.79
N PRO A 21 -11.90 -20.50 3.39
CA PRO A 21 -12.79 -19.35 3.29
C PRO A 21 -12.09 -18.07 3.76
N ASP A 22 -12.50 -16.92 3.21
CA ASP A 22 -11.89 -15.63 3.55
C ASP A 22 -12.01 -15.28 5.05
N ASP A 23 -13.00 -15.85 5.75
CA ASP A 23 -13.25 -15.65 7.18
C ASP A 23 -12.68 -16.79 8.06
N ASP A 24 -11.81 -17.65 7.53
CA ASP A 24 -11.25 -18.75 8.32
C ASP A 24 -10.22 -18.24 9.35
N PRO A 25 -10.37 -18.58 10.65
CA PRO A 25 -9.43 -18.18 11.70
C PRO A 25 -7.96 -18.59 11.44
N GLN A 26 -7.72 -19.60 10.60
CA GLN A 26 -6.37 -20.01 10.20
C GLN A 26 -5.65 -18.94 9.38
N THR A 27 -6.39 -18.12 8.63
CA THR A 27 -5.84 -17.05 7.79
C THR A 27 -5.03 -16.05 8.62
N THR A 28 -5.48 -15.71 9.83
CA THR A 28 -4.75 -14.82 10.75
C THR A 28 -3.39 -15.39 11.18
N TYR A 29 -3.35 -16.69 11.48
CA TYR A 29 -2.09 -17.35 11.87
C TYR A 29 -1.10 -17.39 10.70
N LEU A 30 -1.59 -17.59 9.47
CA LEU A 30 -0.78 -17.55 8.26
C LEU A 30 -0.21 -16.15 8.01
N ILE A 31 -1.05 -15.12 8.05
CA ILE A 31 -0.66 -13.71 7.91
C ILE A 31 0.46 -13.36 8.91
N THR A 32 0.28 -13.73 10.17
CA THR A 32 1.29 -13.48 11.21
C THR A 32 2.59 -14.26 10.98
N ALA A 33 2.52 -15.49 10.47
CA ALA A 33 3.69 -16.30 10.16
C ALA A 33 4.50 -15.70 9.00
N TRP A 34 3.82 -15.23 7.95
CA TRP A 34 4.45 -14.61 6.79
C TRP A 34 5.23 -13.35 7.16
N ALA A 35 4.75 -12.53 8.11
CA ALA A 35 5.52 -11.40 8.65
C ALA A 35 6.92 -11.81 9.12
N ARG A 36 6.94 -12.86 9.94
CA ARG A 36 8.16 -13.31 10.62
C ARG A 36 9.13 -13.86 9.59
N ILE A 37 8.61 -14.60 8.61
CA ILE A 37 9.40 -15.12 7.49
C ILE A 37 9.93 -13.97 6.63
N CYS A 38 9.11 -12.96 6.32
CA CYS A 38 9.54 -11.77 5.59
C CYS A 38 10.69 -11.04 6.30
N LYS A 39 10.60 -10.84 7.62
CA LYS A 39 11.71 -10.28 8.42
C LYS A 39 12.98 -11.12 8.40
N ILE A 40 12.86 -12.44 8.27
CA ILE A 40 14.02 -13.36 8.22
C ILE A 40 14.66 -13.37 6.83
N LEU A 41 13.84 -13.41 5.78
CA LEU A 41 14.28 -13.53 4.39
C LEU A 41 14.65 -12.19 3.76
N GLY A 42 14.12 -11.08 4.27
CA GLY A 42 14.27 -9.75 3.68
C GLY A 42 13.84 -9.76 2.21
N LYS A 43 14.68 -9.22 1.33
CA LYS A 43 14.44 -9.18 -0.12
C LYS A 43 14.11 -10.54 -0.76
N GLN A 44 14.59 -11.65 -0.22
CA GLN A 44 14.28 -12.99 -0.78
C GLN A 44 12.79 -13.35 -0.64
N PHE A 45 12.04 -12.63 0.18
CA PHE A 45 10.60 -12.80 0.33
C PHE A 45 9.79 -12.25 -0.85
N GLU A 46 10.37 -11.37 -1.69
CA GLU A 46 9.66 -10.72 -2.81
C GLU A 46 8.97 -11.72 -3.75
N GLN A 47 9.59 -12.89 -3.98
CA GLN A 47 9.01 -13.96 -4.81
C GLN A 47 7.66 -14.50 -4.29
N TYR A 48 7.36 -14.30 -3.01
CA TYR A 48 6.13 -14.75 -2.37
C TYR A 48 5.05 -13.67 -2.28
N LEU A 49 5.39 -12.39 -2.51
CA LEU A 49 4.43 -11.28 -2.44
C LEU A 49 3.15 -11.53 -3.27
N PRO A 50 3.21 -11.98 -4.53
CA PRO A 50 2.00 -12.21 -5.33
C PRO A 50 1.01 -13.21 -4.71
N LEU A 51 1.51 -14.12 -3.86
CA LEU A 51 0.69 -15.15 -3.21
C LEU A 51 0.13 -14.68 -1.87
N VAL A 52 0.88 -13.88 -1.11
CA VAL A 52 0.48 -13.42 0.23
C VAL A 52 -0.32 -12.13 0.23
N MET A 53 -0.14 -11.28 -0.78
CA MET A 53 -0.75 -9.94 -0.79
C MET A 53 -2.27 -9.98 -0.88
N GLY A 54 -2.85 -10.85 -1.73
CA GLY A 54 -4.31 -10.96 -1.86
C GLY A 54 -5.04 -11.21 -0.54
N PRO A 55 -4.67 -12.27 0.22
CA PRO A 55 -5.23 -12.52 1.56
C PRO A 55 -5.01 -11.36 2.54
N VAL A 56 -3.79 -10.83 2.61
CA VAL A 56 -3.46 -9.71 3.53
C VAL A 56 -4.31 -8.48 3.23
N MET A 57 -4.48 -8.13 1.95
CA MET A 57 -5.30 -6.99 1.52
C MET A 57 -6.78 -7.18 1.88
N ARG A 58 -7.35 -8.37 1.65
CA ARG A 58 -8.75 -8.65 2.01
C ARG A 58 -8.98 -8.48 3.51
N THR A 59 -8.10 -9.03 4.34
CA THR A 59 -8.17 -8.89 5.80
C THR A 59 -7.99 -7.42 6.24
N ALA A 60 -7.04 -6.68 5.65
CA ALA A 60 -6.83 -5.26 5.94
C ALA A 60 -8.04 -4.38 5.54
N GLN A 61 -8.76 -4.76 4.49
CA GLN A 61 -9.92 -4.01 3.98
C GLN A 61 -11.25 -4.38 4.66
N MET A 62 -11.27 -5.33 5.60
CA MET A 62 -12.49 -5.72 6.31
C MET A 62 -13.22 -4.52 6.91
N LYS A 63 -14.53 -4.43 6.69
CA LYS A 63 -15.37 -3.36 7.21
C LYS A 63 -16.08 -3.87 8.46
N PRO A 64 -15.97 -3.19 9.62
CA PRO A 64 -16.70 -3.59 10.80
C PRO A 64 -18.20 -3.48 10.53
N GLU A 65 -18.95 -4.47 10.99
CA GLU A 65 -20.41 -4.44 10.99
C GLU A 65 -20.87 -3.49 12.11
N VAL A 66 -21.75 -2.54 11.77
CA VAL A 66 -22.28 -1.56 12.71
C VAL A 66 -23.80 -1.52 12.62
N ALA A 67 -24.46 -1.45 13.77
CA ALA A 67 -25.91 -1.38 13.87
C ALA A 67 -26.33 -0.34 14.92
N LEU A 68 -27.46 0.31 14.68
CA LEU A 68 -28.16 1.12 15.68
C LEU A 68 -29.33 0.28 16.15
N LEU A 69 -29.35 -0.02 17.44
CA LEU A 69 -30.31 -0.93 18.06
C LEU A 69 -31.04 -0.24 19.19
N ASP A 70 -32.31 -0.57 19.39
CA ASP A 70 -33.01 -0.20 20.61
C ASP A 70 -32.67 -1.14 21.78
N ASN A 71 -33.28 -0.94 22.96
CA ASN A 71 -32.97 -1.75 24.14
C ASN A 71 -33.51 -3.18 24.05
N ASP A 72 -34.55 -3.42 23.25
CA ASP A 72 -35.13 -4.76 23.10
C ASP A 72 -34.26 -5.55 22.10
N GLU A 73 -33.83 -4.93 21.01
CA GLU A 73 -32.93 -5.53 20.02
C GLU A 73 -31.53 -5.84 20.58
N VAL A 74 -31.03 -5.07 21.56
CA VAL A 74 -29.76 -5.40 22.23
C VAL A 74 -29.87 -6.70 23.02
N GLN A 75 -31.02 -6.99 23.66
CA GLN A 75 -31.20 -8.23 24.41
C GLN A 75 -31.10 -9.47 23.53
N ASP A 76 -31.44 -9.35 22.24
CA ASP A 76 -31.36 -10.47 21.29
C ASP A 76 -29.92 -10.85 20.93
N ILE A 77 -28.95 -9.93 21.12
CA ILE A 77 -27.55 -10.13 20.74
C ILE A 77 -26.54 -9.82 21.86
N GLU A 78 -26.99 -9.51 23.08
CA GLU A 78 -26.10 -9.14 24.20
C GLU A 78 -25.17 -10.28 24.65
N ASP A 79 -25.59 -11.53 24.41
CA ASP A 79 -24.82 -12.73 24.72
C ASP A 79 -23.76 -13.06 23.65
N ASP A 80 -23.77 -12.37 22.50
CA ASP A 80 -22.78 -12.57 21.44
C ASP A 80 -21.49 -11.80 21.77
N VAL A 81 -20.42 -12.54 22.05
CA VAL A 81 -19.09 -12.01 22.40
C VAL A 81 -18.44 -11.21 21.28
N ASP A 82 -18.90 -11.41 20.05
CA ASP A 82 -18.41 -10.69 18.87
C ASP A 82 -18.97 -9.28 18.77
N TRP A 83 -19.96 -8.91 19.61
CA TRP A 83 -20.58 -7.58 19.60
C TRP A 83 -20.18 -6.74 20.82
N SER A 84 -20.00 -5.44 20.58
CA SER A 84 -19.73 -4.44 21.60
C SER A 84 -20.68 -3.27 21.46
N PHE A 85 -21.20 -2.77 22.58
CA PHE A 85 -22.29 -1.79 22.62
C PHE A 85 -21.86 -0.48 23.27
N ILE A 86 -22.29 0.63 22.67
CA ILE A 86 -22.14 1.98 23.20
C ILE A 86 -23.53 2.58 23.36
N ASN A 87 -23.96 2.84 24.60
CA ASN A 87 -25.22 3.51 24.89
C ASN A 87 -25.17 4.97 24.43
N LEU A 88 -26.10 5.38 23.56
CA LEU A 88 -26.22 6.76 23.05
C LEU A 88 -27.36 7.56 23.72
N GLY A 89 -28.14 6.95 24.60
CA GLY A 89 -29.26 7.60 25.30
C GLY A 89 -30.14 6.60 26.05
N GLU A 90 -31.41 6.96 26.24
CA GLU A 90 -32.37 6.13 27.01
C GLU A 90 -32.87 4.89 26.25
N GLN A 91 -32.87 4.91 24.90
CA GLN A 91 -33.44 3.84 24.06
C GLN A 91 -32.62 3.55 22.79
N GLN A 92 -31.38 4.01 22.70
CA GLN A 92 -30.55 3.82 21.51
C GLN A 92 -29.15 3.36 21.89
N ASN A 93 -28.72 2.29 21.23
CA ASN A 93 -27.44 1.63 21.39
C ASN A 93 -26.73 1.57 20.04
N PHE A 94 -25.44 1.89 20.04
CA PHE A 94 -24.57 1.69 18.89
C PHE A 94 -23.82 0.38 19.08
N ALA A 95 -24.12 -0.62 18.25
CA ALA A 95 -23.49 -1.92 18.27
C ALA A 95 -22.41 -2.00 17.19
N ILE A 96 -21.24 -2.50 17.55
CA ILE A 96 -20.11 -2.75 16.66
C ILE A 96 -19.72 -4.21 16.81
N ARG A 97 -19.64 -4.92 15.68
CA ARG A 97 -19.08 -6.26 15.66
C ARG A 97 -17.56 -6.17 15.66
N THR A 98 -16.94 -6.64 16.75
CA THR A 98 -15.50 -6.60 17.00
C THR A 98 -14.77 -7.83 16.47
N ALA A 99 -15.50 -8.89 16.11
CA ALA A 99 -14.93 -10.03 15.40
C ALA A 99 -14.15 -9.58 14.14
N GLY A 100 -12.94 -10.12 13.98
CA GLY A 100 -12.07 -9.80 12.85
C GLY A 100 -11.34 -8.44 12.94
N MET A 101 -11.63 -7.60 13.95
CA MET A 101 -10.92 -6.31 14.09
C MET A 101 -9.45 -6.49 14.46
N GLU A 102 -9.12 -7.50 15.27
CA GLU A 102 -7.73 -7.86 15.60
C GLU A 102 -6.97 -8.41 14.38
N ASP A 103 -7.67 -9.20 13.56
CA ASP A 103 -7.14 -9.75 12.31
C ASP A 103 -6.82 -8.63 11.31
N LYS A 104 -7.74 -7.66 11.17
CA LYS A 104 -7.54 -6.45 10.38
C LYS A 104 -6.32 -5.67 10.85
N ALA A 105 -6.20 -5.43 12.16
CA ALA A 105 -5.04 -4.73 12.72
C ALA A 105 -3.74 -5.46 12.41
N SER A 106 -3.73 -6.79 12.56
CA SER A 106 -2.58 -7.63 12.23
C SER A 106 -2.22 -7.55 10.74
N ALA A 107 -3.20 -7.59 9.83
CA ALA A 107 -2.97 -7.44 8.40
C ALA A 107 -2.41 -6.06 8.03
N CYS A 108 -2.90 -4.99 8.67
CA CYS A 108 -2.34 -3.65 8.52
C CYS A 108 -0.86 -3.60 8.95
N GLU A 109 -0.51 -4.22 10.07
CA GLU A 109 0.89 -4.33 10.50
C GLU A 109 1.76 -5.11 9.50
N MET A 110 1.18 -6.07 8.76
CA MET A 110 1.89 -6.81 7.71
C MET A 110 2.24 -5.93 6.53
N LEU A 111 1.30 -5.11 6.06
CA LEU A 111 1.56 -4.18 4.97
C LEU A 111 2.72 -3.24 5.33
N VAL A 112 2.73 -2.73 6.57
CA VAL A 112 3.83 -1.91 7.09
C VAL A 112 5.14 -2.71 7.16
N CYS A 113 5.09 -3.97 7.57
CA CYS A 113 6.26 -4.84 7.61
C CYS A 113 6.85 -5.07 6.20
N TYR A 114 6.01 -5.42 5.22
CA TYR A 114 6.46 -5.67 3.85
C TYR A 114 7.05 -4.43 3.21
N ALA A 115 6.40 -3.27 3.35
CA ALA A 115 6.94 -2.00 2.88
C ALA A 115 8.33 -1.70 3.46
N ARG A 116 8.52 -1.97 4.75
CA ARG A 116 9.79 -1.73 5.45
C ARG A 116 10.92 -2.67 5.01
N GLU A 117 10.64 -3.97 4.95
CA GLU A 117 11.66 -4.98 4.68
C GLU A 117 12.03 -5.07 3.19
N LEU A 118 11.07 -4.81 2.30
CA LEU A 118 11.23 -5.05 0.85
C LEU A 118 11.52 -3.76 0.05
N LYS A 119 11.20 -2.58 0.60
CA LYS A 119 11.50 -1.27 -0.01
C LYS A 119 11.02 -1.21 -1.46
N GLU A 120 11.92 -1.04 -2.43
CA GLU A 120 11.55 -1.00 -3.85
C GLU A 120 10.77 -2.24 -4.34
N GLY A 121 10.98 -3.41 -3.73
CA GLY A 121 10.23 -4.63 -4.06
C GLY A 121 8.74 -4.57 -3.67
N PHE A 122 8.34 -3.59 -2.86
CA PHE A 122 6.94 -3.36 -2.47
C PHE A 122 6.24 -2.31 -3.35
N ALA A 123 6.92 -1.71 -4.32
CA ALA A 123 6.40 -0.58 -5.11
C ALA A 123 5.04 -0.89 -5.75
N GLU A 124 4.86 -2.08 -6.31
CA GLU A 124 3.62 -2.50 -6.98
C GLU A 124 2.38 -2.58 -6.06
N TYR A 125 2.59 -2.66 -4.74
CA TYR A 125 1.51 -2.80 -3.75
C TYR A 125 1.31 -1.51 -2.93
N SER A 126 2.14 -0.50 -3.15
CA SER A 126 2.21 0.70 -2.31
C SER A 126 0.91 1.51 -2.32
N GLU A 127 0.34 1.77 -3.50
CA GLU A 127 -0.90 2.51 -3.69
C GLU A 127 -2.06 1.83 -2.93
N GLU A 128 -2.37 0.58 -3.29
CA GLU A 128 -3.46 -0.19 -2.67
C GLU A 128 -3.28 -0.32 -1.15
N SER A 129 -2.03 -0.40 -0.67
CA SER A 129 -1.75 -0.51 0.77
C SER A 129 -2.07 0.79 1.50
N ILE A 130 -1.68 1.94 0.94
CA ILE A 130 -2.00 3.25 1.50
C ILE A 130 -3.52 3.42 1.58
N GLU A 131 -4.23 3.08 0.51
CA GLU A 131 -5.69 3.14 0.46
C GLU A 131 -6.36 2.23 1.52
N SER A 132 -5.86 1.00 1.66
CA SER A 132 -6.39 0.02 2.60
C SER A 132 -6.18 0.42 4.07
N LEU A 133 -5.00 0.98 4.39
CA LEU A 133 -4.67 1.44 5.74
C LEU A 133 -5.45 2.72 6.12
N GLY A 134 -5.85 3.52 5.13
CA GLY A 134 -6.74 4.66 5.30
C GLY A 134 -6.06 5.91 5.90
N PRO A 135 -6.85 6.89 6.37
CA PRO A 135 -6.33 8.17 6.86
C PRO A 135 -5.44 7.98 8.10
N ASN A 136 -4.41 8.83 8.22
CA ASN A 136 -3.42 8.79 9.32
C ASN A 136 -2.60 7.49 9.42
N CYS A 137 -2.61 6.64 8.39
CA CYS A 137 -1.74 5.45 8.36
C CYS A 137 -0.26 5.79 8.28
N LEU A 138 0.06 6.99 7.76
CA LEU A 138 1.41 7.52 7.67
C LEU A 138 1.59 8.61 8.73
N SER A 139 2.69 8.51 9.48
CA SER A 139 3.14 9.59 10.35
C SER A 139 3.56 10.81 9.54
N GLU A 140 3.54 12.01 10.14
CA GLU A 140 4.03 13.23 9.48
C GLU A 140 5.48 13.08 8.99
N GLU A 141 6.32 12.38 9.74
CA GLU A 141 7.71 12.07 9.35
C GLU A 141 7.77 11.17 8.11
N SER A 142 6.95 10.10 8.07
CA SER A 142 6.89 9.19 6.91
C SER A 142 6.35 9.93 5.67
N MET A 143 5.35 10.79 5.87
CA MET A 143 4.80 11.64 4.80
C MET A 143 5.90 12.53 4.22
N LYS A 144 6.69 13.21 5.07
CA LYS A 144 7.82 14.04 4.61
C LYS A 144 8.85 13.22 3.83
N GLN A 145 9.21 12.04 4.31
CA GLN A 145 10.15 11.16 3.59
C GLN A 145 9.61 10.76 2.20
N ILE A 146 8.31 10.46 2.08
CA ILE A 146 7.69 10.17 0.79
C ILE A 146 7.79 11.37 -0.15
N LEU A 147 7.47 12.58 0.34
CA LEU A 147 7.57 13.80 -0.46
C LEU A 147 9.01 14.12 -0.87
N GLU A 148 9.99 13.87 -0.01
CA GLU A 148 11.41 14.03 -0.32
C GLU A 148 11.86 13.06 -1.42
N ILE A 149 11.40 11.81 -1.37
CA ILE A 149 11.66 10.81 -2.42
C ILE A 149 11.03 11.26 -3.75
N ILE A 150 9.76 11.68 -3.74
CA ILE A 150 9.07 12.20 -4.92
C ILE A 150 9.81 13.42 -5.48
N THR A 151 10.18 14.37 -4.61
CA THR A 151 10.93 15.57 -5.00
C THR A 151 12.25 15.21 -5.68
N LYS A 152 13.03 14.33 -5.05
CA LYS A 152 14.31 13.87 -5.60
C LYS A 152 14.09 13.22 -6.97
N TYR A 153 13.12 12.32 -7.07
CA TYR A 153 12.82 11.63 -8.32
C TYR A 153 12.39 12.61 -9.43
N MET A 154 11.49 13.54 -9.12
CA MET A 154 11.02 14.57 -10.06
C MET A 154 12.15 15.46 -10.57
N VAL A 155 13.07 15.86 -9.69
CA VAL A 155 14.27 16.63 -10.08
C VAL A 155 15.16 15.82 -11.01
N GLU A 156 15.50 14.58 -10.65
CA GLU A 156 16.32 13.70 -11.47
C GLU A 156 15.69 13.44 -12.84
N HIS A 157 14.38 13.20 -12.89
CA HIS A 157 13.64 13.05 -14.15
C HIS A 157 13.79 14.30 -15.05
N PHE A 158 13.67 15.50 -14.49
CA PHE A 158 13.85 16.72 -15.28
C PHE A 158 15.28 16.91 -15.77
N GLU A 159 16.28 16.59 -14.96
CA GLU A 159 17.68 16.63 -15.38
C GLU A 159 17.96 15.61 -16.49
N ARG A 160 17.39 14.39 -16.40
CA ARG A 160 17.47 13.37 -17.46
C ARG A 160 16.79 13.86 -18.74
N ALA A 161 15.57 14.40 -18.65
CA ALA A 161 14.87 14.94 -19.82
C ALA A 161 15.67 16.04 -20.54
N ASP A 162 16.28 16.96 -19.78
CA ASP A 162 17.11 18.02 -20.36
C ASP A 162 18.38 17.44 -21.04
N LYS A 163 19.02 16.43 -20.44
CA LYS A 163 20.16 15.71 -21.04
C LYS A 163 19.76 14.98 -22.32
N ARG A 164 18.62 14.28 -22.33
CA ARG A 164 18.10 13.58 -23.50
C ARG A 164 17.83 14.55 -24.65
N SER A 165 17.29 15.73 -24.35
CA SER A 165 17.12 16.78 -25.36
C SER A 165 18.45 17.28 -25.92
N LEU A 166 19.48 17.43 -25.10
CA LEU A 166 20.81 17.88 -25.55
C LEU A 166 21.51 16.82 -26.41
N ALA A 167 21.45 15.54 -26.01
CA ALA A 167 22.07 14.42 -26.72
C ALA A 167 21.58 14.30 -28.18
N ARG A 168 20.30 14.61 -28.44
CA ARG A 168 19.73 14.64 -29.81
C ARG A 168 20.29 15.74 -30.72
N HIS A 169 21.09 16.66 -30.17
CA HIS A 169 21.76 17.73 -30.91
C HIS A 169 23.27 17.55 -31.00
N GLU A 170 23.83 16.46 -30.49
CA GLU A 170 25.26 16.17 -30.55
C GLU A 170 25.68 15.58 -31.92
N GLU A 171 26.95 15.73 -32.28
CA GLU A 171 27.46 15.33 -33.60
C GLU A 171 27.52 13.81 -33.80
N ASP A 172 27.56 13.05 -32.70
CA ASP A 172 27.59 11.59 -32.64
C ASP A 172 26.20 10.96 -32.47
N TYR A 173 25.12 11.76 -32.59
CA TYR A 173 23.76 11.24 -32.62
C TYR A 173 23.55 10.28 -33.81
N ASP A 174 23.19 9.05 -33.49
CA ASP A 174 22.85 7.99 -34.43
C ASP A 174 21.63 7.17 -33.96
N ASP A 175 21.21 6.19 -34.76
CA ASP A 175 20.05 5.36 -34.45
C ASP A 175 20.21 4.57 -33.14
N GLY A 176 21.43 4.19 -32.76
CA GLY A 176 21.70 3.48 -31.51
C GLY A 176 21.58 4.39 -30.28
N VAL A 177 21.97 5.67 -30.42
CA VAL A 177 21.73 6.69 -29.38
C VAL A 177 20.23 6.92 -29.20
N GLU A 178 19.44 7.08 -30.27
CA GLU A 178 17.99 7.29 -30.13
C GLU A 178 17.29 6.10 -29.44
N GLU A 179 17.69 4.85 -29.75
CA GLU A 179 17.14 3.66 -29.09
C GLU A 179 17.39 3.69 -27.57
N ALA A 180 18.62 4.02 -27.15
CA ALA A 180 18.95 4.14 -25.73
C ALA A 180 18.20 5.29 -25.03
N LEU A 181 18.05 6.44 -25.68
CA LEU A 181 17.29 7.58 -25.14
C LEU A 181 15.80 7.27 -25.03
N ALA A 182 15.25 6.46 -25.92
CA ALA A 182 13.87 6.00 -25.88
C ALA A 182 13.62 5.01 -24.72
N GLU A 183 14.52 4.05 -24.50
CA GLU A 183 14.44 3.13 -23.35
C GLU A 183 14.49 3.89 -21.99
N GLU A 184 15.32 4.94 -21.91
CA GLU A 184 15.38 5.81 -20.74
C GLU A 184 14.07 6.60 -20.55
N ASP A 185 13.46 7.08 -21.64
CA ASP A 185 12.16 7.76 -21.60
C ASP A 185 11.04 6.86 -21.10
N ASP A 186 10.96 5.63 -21.62
CA ASP A 186 9.96 4.63 -21.20
C ASP A 186 10.09 4.33 -19.70
N THR A 187 11.33 4.23 -19.20
CA THR A 187 11.61 4.05 -17.77
C THR A 187 11.14 5.24 -16.94
N ASP A 188 11.42 6.47 -17.39
CA ASP A 188 10.97 7.70 -16.73
C ASP A 188 9.45 7.81 -16.69
N ILE A 189 8.76 7.46 -17.79
CA ILE A 189 7.30 7.45 -17.90
C ILE A 189 6.70 6.45 -16.90
N TYR A 190 7.25 5.24 -16.82
CA TYR A 190 6.81 4.23 -15.87
C TYR A 190 6.92 4.72 -14.42
N LEU A 191 8.07 5.27 -14.06
CA LEU A 191 8.29 5.76 -12.70
C LEU A 191 7.45 6.99 -12.38
N LEU A 192 7.19 7.88 -13.37
CA LEU A 192 6.22 8.96 -13.23
C LEU A 192 4.80 8.46 -12.97
N SER A 193 4.38 7.36 -13.61
CA SER A 193 3.08 6.75 -13.32
C SER A 193 3.00 6.29 -11.87
N LYS A 194 4.05 5.63 -11.35
CA LYS A 194 4.11 5.22 -9.94
C LYS A 194 4.06 6.40 -8.97
N VAL A 195 4.68 7.54 -9.30
CA VAL A 195 4.54 8.77 -8.52
C VAL A 195 3.10 9.28 -8.53
N ALA A 196 2.43 9.23 -9.69
CA ALA A 196 1.04 9.64 -9.82
C ALA A 196 0.10 8.75 -8.97
N ASP A 197 0.30 7.42 -9.01
CA ASP A 197 -0.43 6.43 -8.22
C ASP A 197 -0.29 6.72 -6.70
N ILE A 198 0.94 6.96 -6.22
CA ILE A 198 1.18 7.30 -4.81
C ILE A 198 0.49 8.62 -4.43
N ILE A 199 0.61 9.66 -5.25
CA ILE A 199 -0.05 10.95 -5.00
C ILE A 199 -1.57 10.79 -4.99
N HIS A 200 -2.12 9.98 -5.90
CA HIS A 200 -3.54 9.66 -5.96
C HIS A 200 -4.02 9.02 -4.65
N ALA A 201 -3.37 7.94 -4.20
CA ALA A 201 -3.71 7.29 -2.95
C ALA A 201 -3.61 8.23 -1.74
N LEU A 202 -2.59 9.10 -1.69
CA LEU A 202 -2.43 10.09 -0.62
C LEU A 202 -3.57 11.12 -0.60
N PHE A 203 -4.03 11.58 -1.77
CA PHE A 203 -5.21 12.42 -1.88
C PHE A 203 -6.50 11.69 -1.50
N LEU A 204 -6.68 10.45 -1.95
CA LEU A 204 -7.88 9.67 -1.68
C LEU A 204 -8.06 9.44 -0.17
N THR A 205 -6.96 9.10 0.51
CA THR A 205 -6.93 8.76 1.94
C THR A 205 -6.99 9.98 2.85
N ASN A 206 -6.18 11.01 2.58
CA ASN A 206 -6.02 12.15 3.48
C ASN A 206 -6.86 13.38 3.07
N LYS A 207 -7.41 13.39 1.85
CA LYS A 207 -8.28 14.44 1.32
C LYS A 207 -7.65 15.83 1.47
N VAL A 208 -8.40 16.80 1.99
CA VAL A 208 -7.95 18.19 2.21
C VAL A 208 -6.75 18.29 3.15
N ASN A 209 -6.53 17.30 4.03
CA ASN A 209 -5.39 17.31 4.95
C ASN A 209 -4.06 17.04 4.22
N PHE A 210 -4.10 16.52 2.99
CA PHE A 210 -2.90 16.35 2.17
C PHE A 210 -2.44 17.65 1.50
N LEU A 211 -3.31 18.67 1.37
CA LEU A 211 -2.99 19.89 0.62
C LEU A 211 -1.70 20.59 1.10
N PRO A 212 -1.45 20.79 2.41
CA PRO A 212 -0.21 21.42 2.88
C PRO A 212 1.07 20.63 2.54
N PHE A 213 0.93 19.31 2.35
CA PHE A 213 2.01 18.42 1.93
C PHE A 213 2.19 18.49 0.41
N PHE A 214 1.10 18.41 -0.34
CA PHE A 214 1.12 18.50 -1.79
C PHE A 214 1.68 19.84 -2.29
N ASP A 215 1.39 20.95 -1.61
CA ASP A 215 1.93 22.27 -1.97
C ASP A 215 3.46 22.27 -2.11
N GLN A 216 4.17 21.44 -1.33
CA GLN A 216 5.63 21.31 -1.35
C GLN A 216 6.16 20.69 -2.65
N VAL A 217 5.38 19.83 -3.30
CA VAL A 217 5.75 19.15 -4.56
C VAL A 217 5.00 19.69 -5.78
N SER A 218 3.97 20.51 -5.57
CA SER A 218 3.06 21.03 -6.60
C SER A 218 3.77 21.68 -7.80
N MET A 219 4.86 22.41 -7.56
CA MET A 219 5.65 23.06 -8.60
C MET A 219 6.25 22.07 -9.60
N HIS A 220 6.59 20.85 -9.17
CA HIS A 220 7.07 19.82 -10.09
C HIS A 220 5.97 19.34 -11.03
N PHE A 221 4.75 19.15 -10.53
CA PHE A 221 3.59 18.79 -11.35
C PHE A 221 3.21 19.92 -12.33
N ILE A 222 3.29 21.19 -11.90
CA ILE A 222 3.08 22.33 -12.81
C ILE A 222 4.13 22.31 -13.93
N LYS A 223 5.40 22.02 -13.63
CA LYS A 223 6.46 21.91 -14.63
C LYS A 223 6.24 20.75 -15.61
N LEU A 224 5.60 19.66 -15.20
CA LEU A 224 5.21 18.57 -16.12
C LEU A 224 4.14 19.02 -17.12
N LEU A 225 3.24 19.92 -16.72
CA LEU A 225 2.14 20.41 -17.56
C LEU A 225 2.54 21.53 -18.52
N ASP A 226 3.78 22.02 -18.43
CA ASP A 226 4.25 23.09 -19.31
C ASP A 226 4.34 22.59 -20.76
N ALA A 227 3.47 23.13 -21.61
CA ALA A 227 3.34 22.78 -23.01
C ALA A 227 4.59 23.11 -23.85
N SER A 228 5.57 23.81 -23.30
CA SER A 228 6.89 24.00 -23.92
C SER A 228 7.77 22.74 -23.94
N ARG A 229 7.30 21.63 -23.34
CA ARG A 229 8.03 20.36 -23.22
C ARG A 229 7.53 19.23 -24.13
N THR A 230 6.41 19.41 -24.83
CA THR A 230 5.91 18.52 -25.89
C THR A 230 6.28 19.05 -27.26
#